data_AF-A0A6G3UIQ1-F1
#
_entry.id   AF-A0A6G3UIQ1-F1
#
_cell.length_a   1.000
_cell.length_b   1.000
_cell.length_c   1.000
_cell.angle_alpha   90.00
_cell.angle_beta   90.00
_cell.angle_gamma   90.00
#
_symmetry.space_group_name_H-M   'P 1'
#
loop_
_entity.id
_entity.type
_entity.pdbx_description
1 polymer ?
#
loop_
_entity_poly.entity_id
_entity_poly.type
_entity_poly.pdbx_seq_one_letter_code
_entity_poly.pdbx_strand_id
1 'polypeptide(L)' 'MGRHAEIARALAMRAKGAKLRSDGAALDDERLKAEGRRRETAGRIAQAEAKAARRTDRH' A
#
# COMPACT_ATOMS: atom_id res chain seq x y z
N MET A 1 -2.79 27.18 34.56
CA MET A 1 -2.46 26.90 33.14
C MET A 1 -3.51 27.60 32.30
N GLY A 2 -3.13 28.58 31.48
CA GLY A 2 -4.09 29.45 30.79
C GLY A 2 -4.77 28.77 29.60
N ARG A 3 -6.03 29.13 29.33
CA ARG A 3 -6.90 28.62 28.25
C ARG A 3 -6.22 28.54 26.87
N HIS A 4 -5.30 29.47 26.57
CA HIS A 4 -4.51 29.46 25.33
C HIS A 4 -3.54 28.27 25.23
N ALA A 5 -2.92 27.86 26.34
CA ALA A 5 -2.02 26.71 26.36
C ALA A 5 -2.78 25.39 26.13
N GLU A 6 -4.02 25.30 26.61
CA GLU A 6 -4.88 24.14 26.39
C GLU A 6 -5.35 24.05 24.92
N ILE A 7 -5.73 25.18 24.33
CA ILE A 7 -6.09 25.25 22.90
C ILE A 7 -4.89 24.86 22.01
N ALA A 8 -3.70 25.38 22.31
CA ALA A 8 -2.49 25.04 21.56
C ALA A 8 -2.15 23.53 21.66
N ARG A 9 -2.29 22.94 22.86
CA ARG A 9 -2.10 21.50 23.05
C ARG A 9 -3.14 20.67 22.29
N ALA A 10 -4.41 21.06 22.33
CA ALA A 10 -5.48 20.38 21.59
C ALA A 10 -5.22 20.42 20.08
N LEU A 11 -4.77 21.57 19.55
CA LEU A 11 -4.44 21.72 18.13
C LEU A 11 -3.23 20.86 17.74
N ALA A 12 -2.17 20.84 18.57
CA ALA A 12 -0.99 20.02 18.33
C ALA A 12 -1.31 18.51 18.32
N MET A 13 -2.14 18.06 19.26
CA MET A 13 -2.61 16.67 19.31
C MET A 13 -3.44 16.30 18.08
N ARG A 14 -4.31 17.21 17.61
CA ARG A 14 -5.11 17.02 16.40
C ARG A 14 -4.23 16.93 15.15
N ALA A 15 -3.26 17.83 15.00
CA ALA A 15 -2.32 17.83 13.88
C ALA A 15 -1.46 16.55 13.86
N LYS A 16 -0.97 16.12 15.03
CA LYS A 16 -0.22 14.85 15.15
C LYS A 16 -1.07 13.64 14.75
N GLY A 17 -2.32 13.58 15.21
CA GLY A 17 -3.25 12.51 14.84
C GLY A 17 -3.57 12.48 13.34
N ALA A 18 -3.74 13.65 12.72
CA ALA A 18 -3.96 13.75 11.28
C ALA A 18 -2.75 13.28 10.47
N LYS A 19 -1.53 13.69 10.87
CA LYS A 19 -0.29 13.25 10.24
C LYS A 19 -0.11 11.73 10.30
N LEU A 20 -0.29 11.13 11.48
CA LEU A 20 -0.19 9.68 11.65
C LEU A 20 -1.19 8.90 10.79
N ARG A 21 -2.44 9.40 10.65
CA ARG A 21 -3.43 8.78 9.77
C ARG A 21 -3.06 8.90 8.29
N SER A 22 -2.54 10.05 7.87
CA SER A 22 -2.09 10.28 6.50
C SER A 22 -0.90 9.41 6.14
N ASP A 23 0.10 9.32 7.02
CA ASP A 23 1.28 8.49 6.83
C ASP A 23 0.89 7.01 6.79
N GLY A 24 -0.02 6.57 7.67
CA GLY A 24 -0.57 5.21 7.65
C GLY A 24 -1.29 4.88 6.33
N ALA A 25 -2.17 5.76 5.87
CA ALA A 25 -2.89 5.57 4.60
C ALA A 25 -1.93 5.49 3.40
N ALA A 26 -0.91 6.35 3.35
CA ALA A 26 0.09 6.32 2.28
C ALA A 26 0.90 5.01 2.27
N LEU A 27 1.26 4.50 3.45
CA LEU A 27 1.97 3.22 3.59
C LEU A 27 1.09 2.02 3.17
N ASP A 28 -0.18 2.01 3.54
CA ASP A 28 -1.12 0.97 3.13
C ASP A 28 -1.35 0.97 1.61
N ASP A 29 -1.50 2.15 0.98
CA ASP A 29 -1.62 2.28 -0.47
C ASP A 29 -0.38 1.77 -1.21
N GLU A 30 0.82 2.08 -0.70
CA GLU A 30 2.07 1.61 -1.31
C GLU A 30 2.21 0.09 -1.21
N ARG A 31 1.85 -0.48 -0.05
CA ARG A 31 1.82 -1.93 0.17
C ARG A 31 0.84 -2.61 -0.78
N LEU A 32 -0.37 -2.08 -0.93
CA LEU A 32 -1.38 -2.63 -1.83
C LEU A 32 -0.91 -2.60 -3.29
N LYS A 33 -0.30 -1.50 -3.73
CA LYS A 33 0.30 -1.38 -5.07
C LYS A 33 1.45 -2.37 -5.27
N ALA A 34 2.32 -2.54 -4.27
CA ALA A 34 3.42 -3.48 -4.33
C ALA A 34 2.93 -4.94 -4.42
N GLU A 35 1.90 -5.29 -3.67
CA GLU A 35 1.27 -6.62 -3.72
C GLU A 35 0.59 -6.87 -5.08
N GLY A 36 -0.13 -5.87 -5.62
CA GLY A 36 -0.72 -5.93 -6.95
C GLY A 36 0.32 -6.22 -8.04
N ARG A 37 1.47 -5.52 -8.02
CA ARG A 37 2.58 -5.77 -8.97
C ARG A 37 3.17 -7.17 -8.84
N ARG A 38 3.30 -7.70 -7.61
CA ARG A 38 3.77 -9.08 -7.39
C ARG A 38 2.80 -10.10 -7.97
N ARG A 39 1.50 -9.96 -7.70
CA ARG A 39 0.46 -10.85 -8.25
C ARG A 39 0.39 -10.79 -9.77
N GLU A 40 0.50 -9.59 -10.35
CA GLU A 40 0.54 -9.42 -11.81
C GLU A 40 1.75 -10.15 -12.43
N THR A 41 2.92 -10.01 -11.82
CA THR A 41 4.15 -10.66 -12.30
C THR A 41 4.04 -12.18 -12.21
N ALA A 42 3.54 -12.71 -11.08
CA ALA A 42 3.29 -14.14 -10.91
C ALA A 42 2.29 -14.67 -11.96
N GLY A 43 1.21 -13.91 -12.23
CA GLY A 43 0.25 -14.26 -13.27
C GLY A 43 0.84 -14.28 -14.68
N ARG A 44 1.77 -13.35 -14.99
CA ARG A 44 2.47 -13.34 -16.29
C ARG A 44 3.40 -14.55 -16.44
N ILE A 45 4.13 -14.92 -15.39
CA ILE A 45 5.01 -16.10 -15.39
C ILE A 45 4.18 -17.37 -15.61
N ALA A 46 3.10 -17.55 -14.85
CA ALA A 46 2.21 -18.70 -14.99
C ALA A 46 1.60 -18.81 -16.39
N GLN A 47 1.22 -17.67 -17.01
CA GLN A 47 0.73 -17.67 -18.38
C GLN A 47 1.82 -18.02 -19.40
N ALA A 48 3.06 -17.55 -19.20
CA ALA A 48 4.19 -17.89 -20.06
C ALA A 48 4.52 -19.39 -19.98
N GLU A 49 4.52 -19.96 -18.77
CA GLU A 49 4.71 -21.39 -18.53
C GLU A 49 3.59 -22.22 -19.16
N ALA A 50 2.33 -21.84 -18.97
CA ALA A 50 1.20 -22.52 -19.59
C ALA A 50 1.27 -22.47 -21.13
N LYS A 51 1.72 -21.35 -21.70
CA LYS A 51 1.91 -21.23 -23.16
C LYS A 51 3.08 -22.07 -23.65
N ALA A 52 4.17 -22.17 -22.89
CA ALA A 52 5.31 -23.03 -23.20
C ALA A 52 4.90 -24.51 -23.15
N ALA A 53 4.21 -24.94 -22.09
CA ALA A 53 3.70 -26.31 -21.93
C ALA A 53 2.76 -26.71 -23.09
N ARG A 54 1.86 -25.81 -23.52
CA ARG A 54 0.99 -26.03 -24.69
C ARG A 54 1.74 -26.13 -26.02
N ARG A 55 2.92 -25.51 -26.14
CA ARG A 55 3.76 -25.63 -27.35
C ARG A 55 4.50 -26.96 -27.38
N THR A 56 4.97 -27.44 -26.24
CA THR A 56 5.65 -28.74 -26.12
C THR A 56 4.70 -29.93 -26.27
N ASP A 57 3.43 -29.80 -25.86
CA ASP A 57 2.42 -30.87 -26.00
C ASP A 57 1.95 -31.09 -27.45
N ARG A 58 2.20 -30.13 -28.34
CA ARG A 58 1.72 -30.16 -29.74
C ARG A 58 2.74 -30.73 -30.74
N HIS A 59 3.85 -31.30 -30.24
CA HIS A 59 4.99 -31.75 -31.05
C HIS A 59 5.31 -33.22 -30.80
#